data_AF-A0A1X0T6K6-F1
#
_entry.id   AF-A0A1X0T6K6-F1
#
_cell.length_a   1.000
_cell.length_b   1.000
_cell.length_c   1.000
_cell.angle_alpha   90.00
_cell.angle_beta   90.00
_cell.angle_gamma   90.00
#
_symmetry.space_group_name_H-M   'P 1'
#
loop_
_entity.id
_entity.type
_entity.pdbx_description
1 polymer ?
#
loop_
_entity_poly.entity_id
_entity_poly.type
_entity_poly.pdbx_seq_one_letter_code
_entity_poly.pdbx_strand_id
1 'polypeptide(L)'
;MDAIAAEAGVQRRTIFRHFENKEELLRTFWPWLNARIGASVKPMTPEDISGGPRQAFPLFEAHEAAIRAALHSRTGREMRAGTIADRRRDFSVALAPALDKLSHVERQKIEALAHLLYSASAWEVLKDYGGLDGTQAGEAASWALELILSAINSGETAADTTIAAKGDAR
;
A
#
# COMPACT_ATOMS: atom_id res chain seq x y z
N MET A 1 -26.13 -8.30 -0.18
CA MET A 1 -26.19 -9.74 0.08
C MET A 1 -26.90 -10.46 -1.05
N ASP A 2 -28.07 -9.99 -1.51
CA ASP A 2 -28.78 -10.62 -2.63
C ASP A 2 -27.99 -10.60 -3.94
N ALA A 3 -27.32 -9.49 -4.26
CA ALA A 3 -26.42 -9.42 -5.41
C ALA A 3 -25.25 -10.42 -5.32
N ILE A 4 -24.70 -10.64 -4.13
CA ILE A 4 -23.62 -11.62 -3.91
C ILE A 4 -24.15 -13.05 -4.09
N ALA A 5 -25.37 -13.32 -3.62
CA ALA A 5 -26.02 -14.62 -3.76
C ALA A 5 -26.31 -14.93 -5.23
N ALA A 6 -26.83 -13.96 -5.97
CA ALA A 6 -27.07 -14.07 -7.40
C ALA A 6 -25.76 -14.33 -8.17
N GLU A 7 -24.72 -13.53 -7.93
CA GLU A 7 -23.42 -13.69 -8.60
C GLU A 7 -22.76 -15.04 -8.28
N ALA A 8 -22.86 -15.50 -7.03
CA ALA A 8 -22.29 -16.78 -6.60
C ALA A 8 -23.17 -18.00 -6.98
N GLY A 9 -24.33 -17.80 -7.60
CA GLY A 9 -25.25 -18.89 -7.95
C GLY A 9 -25.81 -19.65 -6.73
N VAL A 10 -25.88 -19.01 -5.56
CA VAL A 10 -26.37 -19.62 -4.32
C VAL A 10 -27.55 -18.86 -3.73
N GLN A 11 -28.31 -19.50 -2.84
CA GLN A 11 -29.36 -18.82 -2.09
C GLN A 11 -28.77 -17.95 -0.97
N ARG A 12 -29.44 -16.85 -0.63
CA ARG A 12 -29.06 -15.95 0.48
C ARG A 12 -28.78 -16.72 1.78
N ARG A 13 -29.62 -17.71 2.11
CA ARG A 13 -29.44 -18.56 3.31
C ARG A 13 -28.13 -19.34 3.32
N THR A 14 -27.59 -19.71 2.15
CA THR A 14 -26.31 -20.41 2.04
C THR A 14 -25.18 -19.48 2.47
N ILE A 15 -25.23 -18.21 2.08
CA ILE A 15 -24.24 -17.21 2.53
C ILE A 15 -24.32 -17.03 4.04
N PHE A 16 -25.52 -16.84 4.60
CA PHE A 16 -25.70 -16.65 6.05
C PHE A 16 -25.31 -17.87 6.90
N ARG A 17 -25.27 -19.07 6.30
CA ARG A 17 -24.74 -20.27 6.96
C ARG A 17 -23.22 -20.22 7.16
N HIS A 18 -22.51 -19.49 6.31
CA HIS A 18 -21.04 -19.39 6.35
C HIS A 18 -20.57 -18.07 6.96
N PHE A 19 -21.40 -17.03 6.93
CA PHE A 19 -21.09 -15.71 7.48
C PHE A 19 -22.31 -15.16 8.19
N GLU A 20 -22.18 -14.85 9.48
CA GLU A 20 -23.26 -14.33 10.33
C GLU A 20 -23.86 -13.04 9.75
N ASN A 21 -23.03 -12.19 9.17
CA ASN A 21 -23.45 -10.93 8.55
C ASN A 21 -22.50 -10.48 7.41
N LYS A 22 -22.84 -9.35 6.78
CA LYS A 22 -22.05 -8.77 5.70
C LYS A 22 -20.65 -8.35 6.17
N GLU A 23 -20.52 -7.89 7.40
CA GLU A 23 -19.24 -7.43 7.95
C GLU A 23 -18.28 -8.60 8.13
N GLU A 24 -18.76 -9.74 8.64
CA GLU A 24 -17.95 -10.96 8.76
C GLU A 24 -17.51 -11.50 7.39
N LEU A 25 -18.40 -11.48 6.39
CA LEU A 25 -18.04 -11.84 5.01
C LEU A 25 -16.91 -10.93 4.50
N LEU A 26 -17.04 -9.62 4.66
CA LEU A 26 -16.00 -8.68 4.19
C LEU A 26 -14.70 -8.82 4.99
N ARG A 27 -14.78 -9.04 6.30
CA ARG A 27 -13.61 -9.28 7.18
C ARG A 27 -12.80 -10.49 6.73
N THR A 28 -13.45 -11.56 6.25
CA THR A 28 -12.80 -12.79 5.78
C THR A 28 -12.37 -12.71 4.31
N PHE A 29 -13.10 -11.96 3.48
CA PHE A 29 -12.77 -11.73 2.07
C PHE A 29 -11.45 -11.00 1.86
N TRP A 30 -11.13 -9.99 2.69
CA TRP A 30 -9.96 -9.15 2.44
C TRP A 30 -8.61 -9.83 2.68
N PRO A 31 -8.37 -10.60 3.76
CA PRO A 31 -7.15 -11.40 3.89
C PRO A 31 -6.96 -12.37 2.71
N TRP A 32 -8.05 -13.00 2.26
CA TRP A 32 -8.04 -13.86 1.08
C TRP A 32 -7.65 -13.08 -0.18
N LEU A 33 -8.23 -11.89 -0.39
CA LEU A 33 -7.89 -11.05 -1.53
C LEU A 33 -6.42 -10.61 -1.46
N ASN A 34 -5.94 -10.15 -0.31
CA ASN A 34 -4.56 -9.72 -0.12
C ASN A 34 -3.56 -10.85 -0.40
N ALA A 35 -3.88 -12.09 0.00
CA ALA A 35 -3.10 -13.27 -0.36
C ALA A 35 -3.15 -13.56 -1.86
N ARG A 36 -4.31 -13.40 -2.50
CA ARG A 36 -4.51 -13.66 -3.94
C ARG A 36 -3.80 -12.65 -4.84
N ILE A 37 -3.73 -11.39 -4.43
CA ILE A 37 -3.08 -10.29 -5.16
C ILE A 37 -1.59 -10.14 -4.81
N GLY A 38 -1.00 -11.07 -4.04
CA GLY A 38 0.42 -11.05 -3.67
C GLY A 38 0.85 -9.90 -2.75
N ALA A 39 -0.06 -8.98 -2.39
CA ALA A 39 0.24 -7.79 -1.58
C ALA A 39 0.46 -8.08 -0.08
N SER A 40 0.46 -9.35 0.31
CA SER A 40 0.59 -9.82 1.69
C SER A 40 1.96 -10.41 2.03
N VAL A 41 2.93 -10.43 1.11
CA VAL A 41 4.29 -10.87 1.47
C VAL A 41 4.89 -9.82 2.40
N LYS A 42 5.21 -10.24 3.62
CA LYS A 42 5.91 -9.39 4.59
C LYS A 42 7.30 -9.04 4.04
N PRO A 43 7.63 -7.76 3.85
CA PRO A 43 8.96 -7.37 3.41
C PRO A 43 9.98 -7.67 4.51
N MET A 44 11.14 -8.17 4.11
CA MET A 44 12.25 -8.54 5.00
C MET A 44 13.49 -7.71 4.73
N THR A 45 13.63 -7.18 3.52
CA THR A 45 14.78 -6.36 3.09
C THR A 45 14.35 -5.02 2.48
N PRO A 46 15.27 -4.03 2.37
CA PRO A 46 15.01 -2.81 1.62
C PRO A 46 14.62 -3.08 0.16
N GLU A 47 15.19 -4.12 -0.45
CA GLU A 47 14.90 -4.52 -1.83
C GLU A 47 13.48 -5.08 -1.99
N ASP A 48 12.93 -5.74 -0.97
CA ASP A 48 11.53 -6.17 -0.98
C ASP A 48 10.58 -4.96 -1.03
N ILE A 49 10.97 -3.84 -0.40
CA ILE A 49 10.22 -2.59 -0.41
C ILE A 49 10.34 -1.90 -1.76
N SER A 50 11.58 -1.71 -2.26
CA SER A 50 11.80 -1.00 -3.52
C SER A 50 11.29 -1.79 -4.74
N GLY A 51 11.42 -3.12 -4.75
CA GLY A 51 10.92 -3.98 -5.81
C GLY A 51 9.43 -4.35 -5.70
N GLY A 52 8.80 -4.10 -4.54
CA GLY A 52 7.43 -4.48 -4.26
C GLY A 52 6.38 -3.93 -5.26
N PRO A 53 6.41 -2.63 -5.62
CA PRO A 53 5.45 -2.06 -6.57
C PRO A 53 5.43 -2.75 -7.94
N ARG A 54 6.59 -3.12 -8.52
CA ARG A 54 6.66 -3.89 -9.78
C ARG A 54 5.88 -5.20 -9.73
N GLN A 55 5.83 -5.83 -8.56
CA GLN A 55 5.09 -7.08 -8.37
C GLN A 55 3.61 -6.82 -8.10
N ALA A 56 3.31 -5.84 -7.24
CA ALA A 56 1.97 -5.62 -6.73
C ALA A 56 1.04 -4.87 -7.70
N PHE A 57 1.54 -3.88 -8.42
CA PHE A 57 0.69 -2.97 -9.20
C PHE A 57 0.03 -3.62 -10.43
N PRO A 58 0.69 -4.55 -11.16
CA PRO A 58 0.00 -5.36 -12.18
C PRO A 58 -1.13 -6.20 -11.59
N LEU A 59 -0.94 -6.72 -10.37
CA LEU A 59 -1.98 -7.50 -9.67
C LEU A 59 -3.12 -6.59 -9.19
N PHE A 60 -2.82 -5.35 -8.80
CA PHE A 60 -3.86 -4.37 -8.49
C PHE A 60 -4.70 -4.05 -9.71
N GLU A 61 -4.09 -3.88 -10.88
CA GLU A 61 -4.80 -3.66 -12.13
C GLU A 61 -5.65 -4.87 -12.54
N ALA A 62 -5.09 -6.08 -12.46
CA ALA A 62 -5.84 -7.31 -12.73
C ALA A 62 -7.07 -7.50 -11.81
N HIS A 63 -7.08 -6.81 -10.66
CA HIS A 63 -8.16 -6.84 -9.67
C HIS A 63 -8.73 -5.45 -9.38
N GLU A 64 -8.71 -4.54 -10.36
CA GLU A 64 -8.99 -3.10 -10.20
C GLU A 64 -10.30 -2.81 -9.45
N ALA A 65 -11.41 -3.48 -9.81
CA ALA A 65 -12.68 -3.27 -9.15
C ALA A 65 -12.62 -3.55 -7.64
N ALA A 66 -11.91 -4.60 -7.23
CA ALA A 66 -11.75 -4.96 -5.82
C ALA A 66 -10.83 -3.98 -5.09
N ILE A 67 -9.75 -3.53 -5.72
CA ILE A 67 -8.83 -2.53 -5.16
C ILE A 67 -9.53 -1.19 -4.95
N ARG A 68 -10.26 -0.70 -5.96
CA ARG A 68 -11.03 0.54 -5.84
C ARG A 68 -12.13 0.42 -4.79
N ALA A 69 -12.81 -0.73 -4.69
CA ALA A 69 -13.75 -0.97 -3.60
C ALA A 69 -13.06 -0.91 -2.22
N ALA A 70 -11.82 -1.42 -2.10
CA ALA A 70 -11.04 -1.33 -0.88
C ALA A 70 -10.62 0.12 -0.53
N LEU A 71 -10.36 0.95 -1.55
CA LEU A 71 -9.98 2.35 -1.38
C LEU A 71 -11.17 3.26 -1.03
N HIS A 72 -12.30 3.07 -1.71
CA HIS A 72 -13.38 4.07 -1.72
C HIS A 72 -14.64 3.66 -0.94
N SER A 73 -14.79 2.40 -0.57
CA SER A 73 -15.90 1.99 0.31
C SER A 73 -15.57 2.23 1.78
N ARG A 74 -16.61 2.48 2.60
CA ARG A 74 -16.46 2.64 4.06
C ARG A 74 -15.77 1.42 4.68
N THR A 75 -16.30 0.22 4.42
CA THR A 75 -15.74 -1.03 4.97
C THR A 75 -14.32 -1.30 4.47
N GLY A 76 -14.03 -0.98 3.21
CA GLY A 76 -12.66 -1.07 2.68
C GLY A 76 -11.69 -0.17 3.44
N ARG A 77 -12.06 1.10 3.67
CA ARG A 77 -11.23 2.04 4.44
C ARG A 77 -11.02 1.61 5.89
N GLU A 78 -12.08 1.18 6.57
CA GLU A 78 -12.00 0.70 7.97
C GLU A 78 -11.04 -0.50 8.08
N MET A 79 -11.12 -1.44 7.15
CA MET A 79 -10.21 -2.59 7.10
C MET A 79 -8.77 -2.19 6.81
N ARG A 80 -8.54 -1.34 5.81
CA ARG A 80 -7.19 -0.83 5.49
C ARG A 80 -6.59 -0.10 6.68
N ALA A 81 -7.36 0.72 7.38
CA ALA A 81 -6.93 1.41 8.59
C ALA A 81 -6.44 0.44 9.66
N GLY A 82 -7.12 -0.70 9.83
CA GLY A 82 -6.71 -1.77 10.75
C GLY A 82 -5.34 -2.39 10.44
N THR A 83 -4.86 -2.31 9.20
CA THR A 83 -3.55 -2.89 8.79
C THR A 83 -2.38 -1.90 8.84
N ILE A 84 -2.64 -0.60 9.03
CA ILE A 84 -1.62 0.45 8.90
C ILE A 84 -0.49 0.26 9.91
N ALA A 85 -0.82 -0.08 11.16
CA ALA A 85 0.18 -0.23 12.23
C ALA A 85 1.17 -1.37 11.93
N ASP A 86 0.66 -2.52 11.49
CA ASP A 86 1.49 -3.67 11.14
C ASP A 86 2.33 -3.38 9.91
N ARG A 87 1.73 -2.78 8.86
CA ARG A 87 2.46 -2.41 7.64
C ARG A 87 3.59 -1.42 7.93
N ARG A 88 3.36 -0.40 8.77
CA ARG A 88 4.39 0.55 9.18
C ARG A 88 5.52 -0.13 9.93
N ARG A 89 5.20 -1.04 10.86
CA ARG A 89 6.19 -1.82 11.60
C ARG A 89 7.04 -2.66 10.66
N ASP A 90 6.41 -3.42 9.77
CA ASP A 90 7.12 -4.32 8.84
C ASP A 90 8.02 -3.53 7.87
N PHE A 91 7.55 -2.38 7.38
CA PHE A 91 8.35 -1.48 6.54
C PHE A 91 9.55 -0.91 7.31
N SER A 92 9.35 -0.45 8.55
CA SER A 92 10.42 0.07 9.39
C SER A 92 11.50 -0.99 9.65
N VAL A 93 11.09 -2.23 9.96
CA VAL A 93 12.01 -3.35 10.15
C VAL A 93 12.80 -3.66 8.87
N ALA A 94 12.12 -3.76 7.72
CA ALA A 94 12.76 -4.07 6.45
C ALA A 94 13.74 -2.97 5.99
N LEU A 95 13.42 -1.70 6.24
CA LEU A 95 14.25 -0.56 5.85
C LEU A 95 15.40 -0.28 6.84
N ALA A 96 15.32 -0.75 8.08
CA ALA A 96 16.30 -0.43 9.12
C ALA A 96 17.78 -0.59 8.70
N PRO A 97 18.19 -1.64 7.94
CA PRO A 97 19.57 -1.79 7.50
C PRO A 97 20.05 -0.68 6.54
N ALA A 98 19.15 -0.11 5.72
CA ALA A 98 19.49 0.95 4.76
C ALA A 98 19.48 2.35 5.39
N LEU A 99 18.84 2.49 6.56
CA LEU A 99 18.58 3.79 7.20
C LEU A 99 19.34 3.98 8.52
N ASP A 100 20.27 3.09 8.85
CA ASP A 100 20.95 3.00 10.14
C ASP A 100 21.76 4.26 10.51
N LYS A 101 22.30 4.96 9.51
CA LYS A 101 23.11 6.19 9.65
C LYS A 101 22.28 7.47 9.71
N LEU A 102 20.98 7.41 9.42
CA LEU A 102 20.13 8.59 9.34
C LEU A 102 19.59 9.00 10.71
N SER A 103 19.26 10.29 10.87
CA SER A 103 18.51 10.78 12.03
C SER A 103 17.10 10.21 12.08
N HIS A 104 16.46 10.23 13.25
CA HIS A 104 15.09 9.73 13.42
C HIS A 104 14.08 10.42 12.47
N VAL A 105 14.22 11.74 12.27
CA VAL A 105 13.35 12.53 11.40
C VAL A 105 13.49 12.10 9.93
N GLU A 106 14.72 11.84 9.49
CA GLU A 106 14.98 11.37 8.12
C GLU A 106 14.41 9.96 7.91
N ARG A 107 14.62 9.04 8.86
CA ARG A 107 14.04 7.68 8.79
C ARG A 107 12.53 7.74 8.66
N GLN A 108 11.87 8.51 9.51
CA GLN A 108 10.41 8.65 9.49
C GLN A 108 9.90 9.18 8.14
N LYS A 109 10.60 10.16 7.55
CA LYS A 109 10.26 10.70 6.22
C LYS A 109 10.35 9.62 5.15
N ILE A 110 11.41 8.83 5.15
CA ILE A 110 11.65 7.79 4.13
C ILE A 110 10.66 6.64 4.29
N GLU A 111 10.41 6.19 5.52
CA GLU A 111 9.39 5.17 5.80
C GLU A 111 7.99 5.61 5.34
N ALA A 112 7.63 6.88 5.56
CA ALA A 112 6.36 7.44 5.11
C ALA A 112 6.26 7.49 3.58
N LEU A 113 7.34 7.91 2.90
CA LEU A 113 7.41 7.89 1.43
C LEU A 113 7.32 6.47 0.88
N ALA A 114 7.99 5.50 1.51
CA ALA A 114 7.89 4.11 1.11
C ALA A 114 6.47 3.57 1.28
N HIS A 115 5.80 3.92 2.37
CA HIS A 115 4.40 3.56 2.58
C HIS A 115 3.48 4.17 1.51
N LEU A 116 3.74 5.41 1.09
CA LEU A 116 2.98 6.08 0.03
C LEU A 116 3.22 5.41 -1.34
N LEU A 117 4.49 5.33 -1.75
CA LEU A 117 4.89 4.84 -3.07
C LEU A 117 4.54 3.37 -3.27
N TYR A 118 4.64 2.55 -2.22
CA TYR A 118 4.14 1.20 -2.22
C TYR A 118 2.73 1.13 -1.62
N SER A 119 1.74 1.74 -2.30
CA SER A 119 0.34 1.68 -1.90
C SER A 119 -0.63 1.55 -3.07
N ALA A 120 -1.81 1.00 -2.80
CA ALA A 120 -2.92 0.98 -3.77
C ALA A 120 -3.35 2.40 -4.19
N SER A 121 -3.20 3.41 -3.32
CA SER A 121 -3.48 4.80 -3.67
C SER A 121 -2.45 5.39 -4.64
N ALA A 122 -1.17 5.03 -4.51
CA ALA A 122 -0.16 5.41 -5.49
C ALA A 122 -0.42 4.76 -6.85
N TRP A 123 -0.77 3.47 -6.88
CA TRP A 123 -1.21 2.80 -8.10
C TRP A 123 -2.40 3.53 -8.76
N GLU A 124 -3.45 3.81 -7.99
CA GLU A 124 -4.64 4.51 -8.51
C GLU A 124 -4.30 5.88 -9.08
N VAL A 125 -3.47 6.67 -8.38
CA VAL A 125 -3.09 8.01 -8.84
C VAL A 125 -2.22 7.96 -10.09
N LEU A 126 -1.22 7.08 -10.13
CA LEU A 126 -0.35 6.89 -11.29
C LEU A 126 -1.13 6.43 -12.52
N LYS A 127 -2.17 5.62 -12.32
CA LYS A 127 -3.07 5.20 -13.39
C LYS A 127 -3.99 6.32 -13.85
N ASP A 128 -4.78 6.90 -12.95
CA ASP A 128 -5.86 7.82 -13.30
C ASP A 128 -5.35 9.21 -13.74
N TYR A 129 -4.29 9.70 -13.10
CA TYR A 129 -3.72 11.02 -13.39
C TYR A 129 -2.42 10.94 -14.18
N GLY A 130 -1.64 9.87 -13.99
CA GLY A 130 -0.39 9.64 -14.72
C GLY A 130 -0.58 8.95 -16.07
N GLY A 131 -1.75 8.34 -16.32
CA GLY A 131 -2.04 7.61 -17.56
C GLY A 131 -1.23 6.33 -17.72
N LEU A 132 -0.68 5.79 -16.63
CA LEU A 132 0.16 4.59 -16.64
C LEU A 132 -0.68 3.32 -16.47
N ASP A 133 -0.33 2.24 -17.16
CA ASP A 133 -0.83 0.91 -16.81
C ASP A 133 -0.20 0.39 -15.49
N GLY A 134 -0.68 -0.75 -14.98
CA GLY A 134 -0.22 -1.31 -13.71
C GLY A 134 1.27 -1.68 -13.73
N THR A 135 1.81 -2.12 -14.87
CA THR A 135 3.24 -2.42 -15.02
C THR A 135 4.06 -1.13 -15.00
N GLN A 136 3.67 -0.14 -15.79
CA GLN A 136 4.33 1.18 -15.86
C GLN A 136 4.28 1.91 -14.52
N ALA A 137 3.14 1.87 -13.83
CA ALA A 137 2.99 2.45 -12.50
C ALA A 137 3.89 1.74 -11.47
N GLY A 138 3.98 0.41 -11.55
CA GLY A 138 4.85 -0.40 -10.69
C GLY A 138 6.32 -0.05 -10.90
N GLU A 139 6.76 0.03 -12.15
CA GLU A 139 8.11 0.47 -12.51
C GLU A 139 8.40 1.89 -12.01
N ALA A 140 7.48 2.84 -12.21
CA ALA A 140 7.66 4.23 -11.77
C ALA A 140 7.80 4.35 -10.25
N ALA A 141 6.95 3.67 -9.48
CA ALA A 141 7.00 3.69 -8.03
C ALA A 141 8.26 2.99 -7.47
N SER A 142 8.64 1.85 -8.06
CA SER A 142 9.87 1.14 -7.69
C SER A 142 11.12 1.94 -8.01
N TRP A 143 11.19 2.55 -9.19
CA TRP A 143 12.30 3.43 -9.57
C TRP A 143 12.44 4.62 -8.61
N ALA A 144 11.34 5.25 -8.20
CA ALA A 144 11.38 6.33 -7.22
C ALA A 144 11.92 5.88 -5.85
N LEU A 145 11.53 4.69 -5.39
CA LEU A 145 12.05 4.09 -4.15
C LEU A 145 13.55 3.78 -4.26
N GLU A 146 13.99 3.22 -5.38
CA GLU A 146 15.40 2.92 -5.65
C GLU A 146 16.26 4.20 -5.67
N LEU A 147 15.76 5.27 -6.26
CA LEU A 147 16.43 6.58 -6.23
C LEU A 147 16.59 7.12 -4.82
N ILE A 148 15.53 7.04 -4.00
CA ILE A 148 15.58 7.48 -2.59
C ILE A 148 16.65 6.68 -1.83
N LEU A 149 16.63 5.35 -1.94
CA LEU A 149 17.59 4.48 -1.25
C LEU A 149 19.03 4.67 -1.76
N SER A 150 19.20 4.89 -3.06
CA SER A 150 20.52 5.13 -3.67
C SER A 150 21.12 6.47 -3.22
N ALA A 151 20.31 7.53 -3.11
CA ALA A 151 20.75 8.83 -2.62
C ALA A 151 21.22 8.76 -1.16
N ILE A 152 20.51 8.00 -0.32
CA ILE A 152 20.88 7.74 1.08
C ILE A 152 22.23 7.02 1.15
N ASN A 153 22.41 5.96 0.37
CA ASN A 153 23.64 5.16 0.37
C ASN A 153 24.86 5.95 -0.14
N SER A 154 24.66 6.86 -1.09
CA SER A 154 25.73 7.67 -1.68
C SER A 154 26.18 8.82 -0.77
N GLY A 155 25.43 9.11 0.31
CA GLY A 155 25.68 10.28 1.16
C GLY A 155 25.39 11.61 0.47
N GLU A 156 24.76 11.58 -0.70
CA GLU A 156 24.32 12.77 -1.44
C GLU A 156 23.03 13.31 -0.81
N THR A 157 23.14 13.89 0.38
CA THR A 157 22.02 14.58 1.03
C THR A 157 21.97 16.03 0.55
N ALA A 158 21.61 16.26 -0.72
CA ALA A 158 21.31 17.60 -1.21
C ALA A 158 19.87 17.71 -1.70
N ALA A 159 18.95 17.84 -0.74
CA ALA A 159 17.72 18.59 -0.91
C ALA A 159 17.47 19.39 0.37
N ASP A 160 18.41 20.30 0.67
CA ASP A 160 18.17 21.38 1.62
C ASP A 160 17.23 22.39 0.94
N THR A 161 15.92 22.19 1.11
CA THR A 161 14.96 23.29 1.00
C THR A 161 14.11 23.25 2.25
N THR A 162 14.60 24.01 3.23
CA THR A 162 13.91 24.47 4.42
C THR A 162 12.41 24.69 4.13
N ILE A 163 11.53 23.78 4.58
CA ILE A 163 10.16 24.20 4.89
C ILE A 163 10.30 24.98 6.19
N ALA A 164 10.56 26.27 6.05
CA ALA A 164 10.63 27.19 7.16
C ALA A 164 9.40 26.96 8.03
N ALA A 165 9.65 26.58 9.28
CA ALA A 165 8.65 26.64 10.32
C ALA A 165 8.14 28.10 10.38
N LYS A 166 6.95 28.35 9.85
CA LYS A 166 6.16 29.49 10.33
C LYS A 166 5.63 29.07 11.69
N GLY A 167 6.52 29.20 12.68
CA GLY A 167 6.15 29.46 14.05
C GLY A 167 5.46 30.82 14.12
N ASP A 168 4.55 30.91 15.07
CA ASP A 168 3.72 32.05 15.40
C ASP A 168 4.45 33.39 15.35
N ALA A 169 3.80 34.34 14.70
CA ALA A 169 4.02 35.75 14.97
C ALA A 169 2.69 36.51 14.86
N ARG A 170 2.13 36.74 16.05
CA ARG A 170 1.10 37.72 16.47
C ARG A 170 -0.36 37.30 16.40
#